data_AF-A0AAU9X4M1-F1
#
_entry.id   AF-A0AAU9X4M1-F1
#
_cell.length_a   1.000
_cell.length_b   1.000
_cell.length_c   1.000
_cell.angle_alpha   90.00
_cell.angle_beta   90.00
_cell.angle_gamma   90.00
#
_symmetry.space_group_name_H-M   'P 1'
#
loop_
_entity.id
_entity.type
_entity.pdbx_description
1 polymer ?
#
loop_
_entity_poly.entity_id
_entity_poly.type
_entity_poly.pdbx_seq_one_letter_code
_entity_poly.pdbx_strand_id
1 'polypeptide(L)'
;MKFCALIFLVYLAIGAVAGKKNKLCSQMLGKLSDLEDLINKKQDCCVPEPVAPPSSCKEIYDKDRDSPNKAYDLKLGDKDVSVYCSMSGELGDCGGGGWTLVMKTDGAKDTFSYDSKAWSSMSPVSPENGDTGLDHMETLLPTYWSTSFSKICLGMKVGGVTRFLRLHREAASLHFLIADGQYRRTSLGRNAWKKLIGPNASLQRNCNREGFNSRGSGSIKTRIGIVSNQEGDCRTPDSFIGFGGAELSFKNVCGNRAAYSPDNGDKNTKAFGYIFVQ
;
A
#
# COMPACT_ATOMS: atom_id res chain seq x y z
N MET A 1 31.80 -0.33 -33.28
CA MET A 1 33.10 -0.33 -34.00
C MET A 1 33.42 -1.64 -34.76
N LYS A 2 33.03 -2.84 -34.29
CA LYS A 2 33.31 -4.10 -35.02
C LYS A 2 32.46 -4.33 -36.29
N PHE A 3 31.27 -3.72 -36.40
CA PHE A 3 30.38 -3.85 -37.56
C PHE A 3 30.86 -3.08 -38.80
N CYS A 4 31.42 -1.87 -38.64
CA CYS A 4 31.95 -1.08 -39.76
C CYS A 4 33.17 -1.74 -40.42
N ALA A 5 33.97 -2.48 -39.66
CA ALA A 5 35.12 -3.23 -40.18
C ALA A 5 34.70 -4.42 -41.06
N LEU A 6 33.56 -5.06 -40.77
CA LEU A 6 33.01 -6.14 -41.60
C LEU A 6 32.48 -5.60 -42.93
N ILE A 7 31.78 -4.47 -42.91
CA ILE A 7 31.27 -3.82 -44.14
C ILE A 7 32.43 -3.39 -45.04
N PHE A 8 33.52 -2.84 -44.46
CA PHE A 8 34.72 -2.45 -45.21
C PHE A 8 35.43 -3.65 -45.87
N LEU A 9 35.50 -4.80 -45.19
CA LEU A 9 36.09 -6.03 -45.74
C LEU A 9 35.24 -6.63 -46.88
N VAL A 10 33.91 -6.51 -46.81
CA VAL A 10 33.01 -6.92 -47.90
C VAL A 10 33.17 -6.01 -49.12
N TYR A 11 33.32 -4.69 -48.93
CA TYR A 11 33.59 -3.76 -50.04
C TYR A 11 34.96 -3.99 -50.70
N LEU A 12 35.99 -4.33 -49.92
CA LEU A 12 37.32 -4.68 -50.45
C LEU A 12 37.30 -5.97 -51.29
N ALA A 13 36.45 -6.94 -50.96
CA ALA A 13 36.29 -8.18 -51.74
C ALA A 13 35.61 -7.96 -53.10
N ILE A 14 34.83 -6.87 -53.27
CA ILE A 14 34.14 -6.54 -54.52
C ILE A 14 35.12 -5.91 -55.56
N GLY A 15 36.28 -5.41 -55.11
CA GLY A 15 37.27 -4.69 -55.93
C GLY A 15 38.18 -5.52 -56.84
N ALA A 16 38.28 -6.85 -56.69
CA ALA A 16 39.24 -7.65 -57.46
C ALA A 16 38.58 -8.69 -58.39
N VAL A 17 38.91 -8.60 -59.69
CA VAL A 17 38.76 -9.62 -60.77
C VAL A 17 37.34 -9.98 -61.25
N ALA A 18 36.95 -9.39 -62.38
CA ALA A 18 35.75 -9.73 -63.16
C ALA A 18 35.92 -11.10 -63.86
N GLY A 19 34.92 -11.99 -63.72
CA GLY A 19 34.87 -13.25 -64.46
C GLY A 19 34.20 -14.42 -63.74
N LYS A 20 34.26 -14.46 -62.40
CA LYS A 20 33.54 -15.45 -61.54
C LYS A 20 32.60 -14.81 -60.50
N LYS A 21 32.35 -13.50 -60.63
CA LYS A 21 31.69 -12.66 -59.62
C LYS A 21 30.20 -12.92 -59.43
N ASN A 22 29.44 -13.26 -60.48
CA ASN A 22 27.97 -13.29 -60.35
C ASN A 22 27.45 -14.42 -59.45
N LYS A 23 28.07 -15.61 -59.47
CA LYS A 23 27.64 -16.74 -58.65
C LYS A 23 28.03 -16.58 -57.18
N LEU A 24 29.24 -16.09 -56.91
CA LEU A 24 29.71 -15.86 -55.54
C LEU A 24 29.00 -14.67 -54.88
N CYS A 25 28.77 -13.59 -55.65
CA CYS A 25 28.05 -12.41 -55.17
C CYS A 25 26.59 -12.73 -54.86
N SER A 26 25.90 -13.49 -55.73
CA SER A 26 24.52 -13.94 -55.45
C SER A 26 24.43 -14.88 -54.24
N GLN A 27 25.40 -15.79 -54.05
CA GLN A 27 25.46 -16.62 -52.84
C GLN A 27 25.71 -15.82 -51.56
N MET A 28 26.56 -14.79 -51.62
CA MET A 28 26.79 -13.91 -50.48
C MET A 28 25.57 -13.06 -50.14
N LEU A 29 24.90 -12.50 -51.16
CA LEU A 29 23.65 -11.74 -50.97
C LEU A 29 22.53 -12.59 -50.38
N GLY A 30 22.40 -13.86 -50.81
CA GLY A 30 21.46 -14.79 -50.21
C GLY A 30 21.74 -15.04 -48.72
N LYS A 31 23.00 -15.31 -48.35
CA LYS A 31 23.40 -15.49 -46.95
C LYS A 31 23.22 -14.24 -46.09
N LEU A 32 23.36 -13.05 -46.67
CA LEU A 32 23.08 -11.78 -46.01
C LEU A 32 21.58 -11.63 -45.71
N SER A 33 20.72 -11.97 -46.67
CA SER A 33 19.26 -12.01 -46.48
C SER A 33 18.87 -13.00 -45.37
N ASP A 34 19.42 -14.22 -45.39
CA ASP A 34 19.14 -15.23 -44.36
C ASP A 34 19.56 -14.75 -42.95
N LEU A 35 20.64 -13.97 -42.88
CA LEU A 35 21.13 -13.39 -41.63
C LEU A 35 20.24 -12.25 -41.15
N GLU A 36 19.77 -11.39 -42.07
CA GLU A 36 18.78 -10.35 -41.76
C GLU A 36 17.49 -10.96 -41.24
N ASP A 37 17.00 -12.05 -41.84
CA ASP A 37 15.81 -12.77 -41.38
C ASP A 37 16.01 -13.39 -39.99
N LEU A 38 17.19 -13.96 -39.71
CA LEU A 38 17.53 -14.48 -38.38
C LEU A 38 17.66 -13.37 -37.33
N ILE A 39 18.22 -12.22 -37.69
CA ILE A 39 18.30 -11.04 -36.82
C ILE A 39 16.91 -10.50 -36.53
N ASN A 40 16.07 -10.33 -37.54
CA ASN A 40 14.69 -9.85 -37.40
C ASN A 40 13.86 -10.82 -36.57
N LYS A 41 13.98 -12.13 -36.80
CA LYS A 41 13.31 -13.16 -35.99
C LYS A 41 13.76 -13.12 -34.53
N LYS A 42 15.06 -12.92 -34.27
CA LYS A 42 15.59 -12.76 -32.91
C LYS A 42 15.13 -11.44 -32.27
N GLN A 43 15.03 -10.37 -33.06
CA GLN A 43 14.50 -9.07 -32.62
C GLN A 43 13.04 -9.21 -32.19
N ASP A 44 12.23 -9.97 -32.95
CA ASP A 44 10.82 -10.27 -32.66
C ASP A 44 10.67 -11.12 -31.39
N CYS A 45 11.57 -12.10 -31.17
CA CYS A 45 11.65 -12.85 -29.91
C CYS A 45 12.10 -12.01 -28.70
N CYS A 46 12.66 -10.82 -28.94
CA CYS A 46 13.20 -9.92 -27.92
C CYS A 46 12.38 -8.64 -27.75
N VAL A 47 11.24 -8.48 -28.45
CA VAL A 47 10.28 -7.43 -28.12
C VAL A 47 9.58 -7.90 -26.84
N PRO A 48 9.83 -7.27 -25.67
CA PRO A 48 9.03 -7.57 -24.51
C PRO A 48 7.59 -7.23 -24.88
N GLU A 49 6.66 -8.16 -24.73
CA GLU A 49 5.23 -7.81 -24.78
C GLU A 49 5.02 -6.58 -23.89
N PRO A 50 4.16 -5.61 -24.28
CA PRO A 50 3.88 -4.46 -23.44
C PRO A 50 3.41 -4.95 -22.08
N VAL A 51 4.30 -4.87 -21.08
CA VAL A 51 3.99 -5.36 -19.74
C VAL A 51 2.87 -4.49 -19.23
N ALA A 52 1.68 -5.08 -19.06
CA ALA A 52 0.55 -4.38 -18.46
C ALA A 52 1.02 -3.73 -17.15
N PRO A 53 0.79 -2.42 -16.95
CA PRO A 53 1.27 -1.76 -15.76
C PRO A 53 0.61 -2.38 -14.52
N PRO A 54 1.36 -2.58 -13.43
CA PRO A 54 0.88 -3.32 -12.27
C PRO A 54 -0.30 -2.61 -11.62
N SER A 55 -1.31 -3.34 -11.16
CA SER A 55 -2.47 -2.75 -10.47
C SER A 55 -2.33 -2.75 -8.95
N SER A 56 -1.30 -3.40 -8.41
CA SER A 56 -1.02 -3.47 -6.97
C SER A 56 0.47 -3.70 -6.69
N CYS A 57 0.91 -3.34 -5.48
CA CYS A 57 2.27 -3.66 -5.03
C CYS A 57 2.50 -5.17 -4.90
N LYS A 58 1.43 -5.93 -4.62
CA LYS A 58 1.48 -7.39 -4.54
C LYS A 58 1.83 -8.02 -5.88
N GLU A 59 1.27 -7.51 -6.97
CA GLU A 59 1.60 -7.98 -8.32
C GLU A 59 3.08 -7.76 -8.65
N ILE A 60 3.63 -6.60 -8.28
CA ILE A 60 5.06 -6.30 -8.46
C ILE A 60 5.91 -7.28 -7.64
N TYR A 61 5.58 -7.45 -6.36
CA TYR A 61 6.29 -8.33 -5.45
C TYR A 61 6.25 -9.82 -5.86
N ASP A 62 5.12 -10.29 -6.39
CA ASP A 62 4.97 -11.66 -6.86
C ASP A 62 5.81 -11.93 -8.12
N LYS A 63 6.05 -10.90 -8.96
CA LYS A 63 6.95 -10.97 -10.13
C LYS A 63 8.43 -10.89 -9.74
N ASP A 64 8.77 -10.03 -8.78
CA ASP A 64 10.12 -9.83 -8.29
C ASP A 64 10.13 -9.55 -6.78
N ARG A 65 10.58 -10.55 -6.01
CA ARG A 65 10.62 -10.48 -4.54
C ARG A 65 11.75 -9.60 -4.00
N ASP A 66 12.71 -9.24 -4.85
CA ASP A 66 13.85 -8.39 -4.49
C ASP A 66 13.59 -6.91 -4.83
N SER A 67 12.41 -6.59 -5.37
CA SER A 67 11.97 -5.23 -5.62
C SER A 67 12.09 -4.36 -4.35
N PRO A 68 12.67 -3.15 -4.42
CA PRO A 68 12.92 -2.32 -3.25
C PRO A 68 11.66 -1.61 -2.73
N ASN A 69 11.66 -1.18 -1.47
CA ASN A 69 10.62 -0.30 -0.94
C ASN A 69 10.77 1.09 -1.56
N LYS A 70 9.77 1.54 -2.31
CA LYS A 70 9.73 2.86 -2.96
C LYS A 70 8.33 3.13 -3.52
N ALA A 71 8.15 4.30 -4.11
CA ALA A 71 7.01 4.57 -4.96
C ALA A 71 7.06 3.75 -6.26
N TYR A 72 5.92 3.24 -6.68
CA TYR A 72 5.69 2.61 -7.97
C TYR A 72 4.44 3.23 -8.60
N ASP A 73 4.43 3.35 -9.93
CA ASP A 73 3.25 3.76 -10.67
C ASP A 73 2.32 2.56 -10.84
N LEU A 74 1.13 2.65 -10.26
CA LEU A 74 0.10 1.62 -10.32
C LEU A 74 -1.03 2.04 -11.28
N LYS A 75 -1.53 1.09 -12.09
CA LYS A 75 -2.68 1.28 -12.95
C LYS A 75 -3.98 0.98 -12.20
N LEU A 76 -4.74 2.02 -11.88
CA LEU A 76 -6.01 1.93 -11.16
C LEU A 76 -7.15 2.38 -12.09
N GLY A 77 -7.72 1.44 -12.83
CA GLY A 77 -8.60 1.74 -13.96
C GLY A 77 -7.81 2.43 -15.07
N ASP A 78 -8.29 3.58 -15.55
CA ASP A 78 -7.60 4.34 -16.60
C ASP A 78 -6.48 5.26 -16.06
N LYS A 79 -6.33 5.37 -14.73
CA LYS A 79 -5.42 6.31 -14.08
C LYS A 79 -4.14 5.65 -13.60
N ASP A 80 -3.03 6.36 -13.77
CA ASP A 80 -1.74 6.01 -13.18
C ASP A 80 -1.57 6.78 -11.87
N VAL A 81 -1.20 6.07 -10.80
CA VAL A 81 -1.05 6.64 -9.46
C VAL A 81 0.28 6.18 -8.88
N SER A 82 1.13 7.14 -8.51
CA SER A 82 2.37 6.86 -7.76
C SER A 82 2.02 6.52 -6.30
N VAL A 83 2.38 5.31 -5.88
CA VAL A 83 2.05 4.78 -4.55
C VAL A 83 3.26 4.12 -3.93
N TYR A 84 3.51 4.42 -2.67
CA TYR A 84 4.54 3.74 -1.89
C TYR A 84 4.18 2.27 -1.67
N CYS A 85 5.05 1.39 -2.15
CA CYS A 85 4.99 -0.04 -1.94
C CYS A 85 6.04 -0.48 -0.91
N SER A 86 5.59 -1.15 0.14
CA SER A 86 6.51 -1.85 1.04
C SER A 86 6.72 -3.29 0.56
N MET A 87 7.91 -3.54 0.03
CA MET A 87 8.33 -4.81 -0.55
C MET A 87 9.09 -5.70 0.44
N SER A 88 9.64 -5.14 1.51
CA SER A 88 10.37 -5.92 2.52
C SER A 88 10.49 -5.20 3.88
N GLY A 89 10.34 -5.98 4.96
CA GLY A 89 10.96 -5.78 6.27
C GLY A 89 10.51 -4.61 7.15
N GLU A 90 10.02 -3.49 6.61
CA GLU A 90 9.79 -2.27 7.39
C GLU A 90 8.46 -2.27 8.17
N LEU A 91 7.49 -3.11 7.77
CA LEU A 91 6.16 -3.20 8.39
C LEU A 91 6.09 -4.23 9.55
N GLY A 92 7.24 -4.63 10.10
CA GLY A 92 7.36 -5.45 11.31
C GLY A 92 6.44 -6.68 11.32
N ASP A 93 5.55 -6.74 12.32
CA ASP A 93 4.60 -7.86 12.56
C ASP A 93 3.65 -8.15 11.38
N CYS A 94 3.53 -7.26 10.40
CA CYS A 94 2.79 -7.54 9.17
C CYS A 94 3.51 -8.55 8.27
N GLY A 95 4.85 -8.53 8.26
CA GLY A 95 5.70 -9.46 7.51
C GLY A 95 5.48 -9.44 5.98
N GLY A 96 6.33 -10.17 5.26
CA GLY A 96 6.26 -10.28 3.80
C GLY A 96 6.56 -8.96 3.06
N GLY A 97 6.08 -8.88 1.82
CA GLY A 97 6.23 -7.74 0.91
C GLY A 97 5.02 -7.57 0.00
N GLY A 98 5.02 -6.52 -0.83
CA GLY A 98 3.91 -6.22 -1.74
C GLY A 98 2.74 -5.52 -1.04
N TRP A 99 3.01 -4.77 0.02
CA TRP A 99 1.99 -3.98 0.71
C TRP A 99 1.77 -2.64 -0.01
N THR A 100 0.52 -2.33 -0.33
CA THR A 100 0.11 -1.08 -0.98
C THR A 100 -0.36 -0.05 0.04
N LEU A 101 0.26 1.13 0.06
CA LEU A 101 -0.19 2.24 0.90
C LEU A 101 -1.58 2.71 0.46
N VAL A 102 -2.48 2.94 1.42
CA VAL A 102 -3.83 3.47 1.14
C VAL A 102 -4.12 4.79 1.85
N MET A 103 -3.56 4.98 3.05
CA MET A 103 -3.90 6.10 3.90
C MET A 103 -2.81 6.38 4.94
N LYS A 104 -2.58 7.68 5.20
CA LYS A 104 -1.78 8.22 6.29
C LYS A 104 -2.60 9.26 7.05
N THR A 105 -2.64 9.18 8.38
CA THR A 105 -3.46 10.08 9.20
C THR A 105 -2.71 10.60 10.41
N ASP A 106 -2.84 11.89 10.68
CA ASP A 106 -2.29 12.54 11.86
C ASP A 106 -3.37 12.57 12.95
N GLY A 107 -3.14 11.89 14.07
CA GLY A 107 -4.08 11.88 15.19
C GLY A 107 -4.35 13.24 15.82
N ALA A 108 -3.53 14.26 15.54
CA ALA A 108 -3.73 15.64 15.97
C ALA A 108 -4.62 16.46 15.03
N LYS A 109 -4.92 15.99 13.81
CA LYS A 109 -5.71 16.69 12.80
C LYS A 109 -7.10 16.10 12.67
N ASP A 110 -8.08 16.94 12.33
CA ASP A 110 -9.49 16.54 12.22
C ASP A 110 -9.84 15.91 10.84
N THR A 111 -8.88 15.90 9.89
CA THR A 111 -9.02 15.47 8.48
C THR A 111 -9.77 14.14 8.35
N PHE A 112 -9.40 13.17 9.18
CA PHE A 112 -9.92 11.82 9.14
C PHE A 112 -10.68 11.42 10.40
N SER A 113 -11.25 12.38 11.13
CA SER A 113 -12.16 12.11 12.25
C SER A 113 -13.26 11.11 11.86
N TYR A 114 -13.87 10.42 12.83
CA TYR A 114 -14.88 9.38 12.54
C TYR A 114 -15.95 9.86 11.55
N ASP A 115 -16.48 11.07 11.73
CA ASP A 115 -17.58 11.61 10.90
C ASP A 115 -17.10 12.26 9.59
N SER A 116 -15.79 12.26 9.33
CA SER A 116 -15.23 12.81 8.09
C SER A 116 -15.83 12.12 6.87
N LYS A 117 -16.22 12.93 5.88
CA LYS A 117 -16.71 12.43 4.58
C LYS A 117 -15.64 11.67 3.80
N ALA A 118 -14.36 11.84 4.15
CA ALA A 118 -13.23 11.13 3.55
C ALA A 118 -13.39 9.59 3.62
N TRP A 119 -14.04 9.07 4.67
CA TRP A 119 -14.25 7.63 4.83
C TRP A 119 -15.22 7.04 3.80
N SER A 120 -16.14 7.86 3.28
CA SER A 120 -17.19 7.45 2.34
C SER A 120 -17.02 8.06 0.94
N SER A 121 -16.10 9.01 0.75
CA SER A 121 -15.82 9.59 -0.56
C SER A 121 -14.84 8.74 -1.36
N MET A 122 -14.91 8.87 -2.68
CA MET A 122 -13.88 8.40 -3.62
C MET A 122 -13.06 9.60 -4.10
N SER A 123 -12.65 10.44 -3.16
CA SER A 123 -11.90 11.66 -3.42
C SER A 123 -10.59 11.61 -2.64
N PRO A 124 -9.44 11.79 -3.32
CA PRO A 124 -8.16 11.71 -2.64
C PRO A 124 -7.95 12.92 -1.72
N VAL A 125 -7.10 12.75 -0.72
CA VAL A 125 -6.62 13.82 0.16
C VAL A 125 -5.11 13.83 0.05
N SER A 126 -4.54 14.95 -0.39
CA SER A 126 -3.09 15.10 -0.63
C SER A 126 -2.42 13.85 -1.26
N PRO A 127 -2.87 13.43 -2.46
CA PRO A 127 -2.33 12.24 -3.13
C PRO A 127 -0.83 12.37 -3.46
N GLU A 128 -0.32 13.59 -3.57
CA GLU A 128 1.12 13.88 -3.73
C GLU A 128 1.97 13.34 -2.57
N ASN A 129 1.38 13.12 -1.40
CA ASN A 129 2.08 12.52 -0.25
C ASN A 129 2.03 10.98 -0.30
N GLY A 130 1.52 10.37 -1.37
CA GLY A 130 1.37 8.92 -1.49
C GLY A 130 2.62 8.18 -1.93
N ASP A 131 3.60 8.90 -2.47
CA ASP A 131 4.86 8.36 -3.00
C ASP A 131 5.95 8.20 -1.92
N THR A 132 5.73 8.79 -0.74
CA THR A 132 6.58 8.62 0.42
C THR A 132 6.04 7.57 1.39
N GLY A 133 6.95 6.83 2.02
CA GLY A 133 6.62 5.78 2.98
C GLY A 133 6.17 6.32 4.33
N LEU A 134 6.88 5.92 5.40
CA LEU A 134 6.50 6.18 6.79
C LEU A 134 6.86 7.59 7.29
N ASP A 135 6.53 8.63 6.51
CA ASP A 135 6.69 10.03 6.90
C ASP A 135 5.50 10.54 7.75
N HIS A 136 5.38 11.86 7.92
CA HIS A 136 4.30 12.48 8.72
C HIS A 136 3.38 13.37 7.88
N MET A 137 3.18 13.02 6.61
CA MET A 137 2.29 13.75 5.71
C MET A 137 1.00 12.97 5.49
N GLU A 138 -0.15 13.58 5.76
CA GLU A 138 -1.46 12.93 5.59
C GLU A 138 -1.73 12.63 4.11
N THR A 139 -2.37 11.48 3.86
CA THR A 139 -2.83 11.13 2.52
C THR A 139 -4.02 10.18 2.56
N LEU A 140 -4.88 10.25 1.54
CA LEU A 140 -5.86 9.23 1.20
C LEU A 140 -5.79 8.99 -0.30
N LEU A 141 -5.42 7.78 -0.69
CA LEU A 141 -5.10 7.44 -2.07
C LEU A 141 -6.24 6.71 -2.77
N PRO A 142 -6.30 6.72 -4.11
CA PRO A 142 -7.24 5.91 -4.87
C PRO A 142 -7.22 4.42 -4.56
N THR A 143 -6.09 3.90 -4.08
CA THR A 143 -5.97 2.52 -3.58
C THR A 143 -6.92 2.21 -2.41
N TYR A 144 -7.38 3.22 -1.66
CA TYR A 144 -8.41 3.06 -0.62
C TYR A 144 -9.74 2.48 -1.16
N TRP A 145 -10.14 2.85 -2.38
CA TRP A 145 -11.41 2.42 -2.99
C TRP A 145 -11.25 1.47 -4.19
N SER A 146 -10.04 1.32 -4.73
CA SER A 146 -9.78 0.54 -5.96
C SER A 146 -8.92 -0.71 -5.78
N THR A 147 -8.33 -0.94 -4.60
CA THR A 147 -7.46 -2.10 -4.36
C THR A 147 -8.18 -3.16 -3.53
N SER A 148 -8.40 -4.34 -4.11
CA SER A 148 -8.84 -5.53 -3.38
C SER A 148 -7.69 -6.13 -2.59
N PHE A 149 -8.00 -6.74 -1.45
CA PHE A 149 -6.99 -7.30 -0.54
C PHE A 149 -7.54 -8.42 0.31
N SER A 150 -6.62 -9.17 0.91
CA SER A 150 -6.88 -10.24 1.89
C SER A 150 -6.40 -9.88 3.30
N LYS A 151 -5.49 -8.91 3.41
CA LYS A 151 -4.89 -8.46 4.66
C LYS A 151 -4.78 -6.95 4.72
N ILE A 152 -4.82 -6.44 5.94
CA ILE A 152 -4.58 -5.04 6.27
C ILE A 152 -3.40 -4.99 7.24
N CYS A 153 -2.48 -4.06 7.02
CA CYS A 153 -1.44 -3.72 7.97
C CYS A 153 -1.71 -2.33 8.54
N LEU A 154 -1.92 -2.27 9.84
CA LEU A 154 -2.16 -1.04 10.59
C LEU A 154 -0.87 -0.65 11.29
N GLY A 155 -0.36 0.56 11.03
CA GLY A 155 0.82 1.12 11.69
C GLY A 155 0.45 2.34 12.53
N MET A 156 1.04 2.46 13.73
CA MET A 156 0.97 3.67 14.53
C MET A 156 2.36 4.07 15.02
N LYS A 157 2.73 5.33 14.82
CA LYS A 157 3.96 5.92 15.35
C LYS A 157 3.66 6.76 16.58
N VAL A 158 4.27 6.39 17.69
CA VAL A 158 4.14 7.07 19.00
C VAL A 158 5.54 7.22 19.60
N GLY A 159 5.93 8.45 19.92
CA GLY A 159 7.24 8.74 20.53
C GLY A 159 8.42 8.26 19.67
N GLY A 160 8.34 8.44 18.36
CA GLY A 160 9.38 8.02 17.39
C GLY A 160 9.30 6.54 16.97
N VAL A 161 8.64 5.68 17.74
CA VAL A 161 8.55 4.24 17.48
C VAL A 161 7.28 3.91 16.71
N THR A 162 7.44 3.27 15.54
CA THR A 162 6.32 2.74 14.76
C THR A 162 6.07 1.28 15.13
N ARG A 163 4.82 0.93 15.43
CA ARG A 163 4.38 -0.44 15.71
C ARG A 163 3.27 -0.84 14.76
N PHE A 164 3.25 -2.11 14.39
CA PHE A 164 2.36 -2.63 13.36
C PHE A 164 1.45 -3.74 13.90
N LEU A 165 0.27 -3.85 13.30
CA LEU A 165 -0.74 -4.85 13.60
C LEU A 165 -1.34 -5.36 12.30
N ARG A 166 -1.22 -6.67 12.07
CA ARG A 166 -1.81 -7.34 10.92
C ARG A 166 -3.21 -7.82 11.22
N LEU A 167 -4.13 -7.54 10.30
CA LEU A 167 -5.50 -8.05 10.29
C LEU A 167 -5.74 -8.87 9.01
N HIS A 168 -6.33 -10.05 9.15
CA HIS A 168 -6.80 -10.85 8.01
C HIS A 168 -8.26 -10.49 7.74
N ARG A 169 -8.51 -9.89 6.58
CA ARG A 169 -9.85 -9.48 6.14
C ARG A 169 -9.85 -9.34 4.63
N GLU A 170 -10.69 -10.13 3.98
CA GLU A 170 -10.91 -10.00 2.55
C GLU A 170 -11.96 -8.95 2.24
N ALA A 171 -11.69 -8.11 1.23
CA ALA A 171 -12.63 -7.14 0.71
C ALA A 171 -12.23 -6.63 -0.68
N ALA A 172 -13.23 -6.11 -1.41
CA ALA A 172 -13.02 -5.43 -2.67
C ALA A 172 -12.21 -4.12 -2.53
N SER A 173 -12.35 -3.42 -1.39
CA SER A 173 -11.56 -2.24 -1.00
C SER A 173 -11.83 -1.85 0.46
N LEU A 174 -11.05 -0.91 1.02
CA LEU A 174 -11.28 -0.40 2.37
C LEU A 174 -12.51 0.50 2.41
N HIS A 175 -12.74 1.26 1.34
CA HIS A 175 -13.98 2.01 1.14
C HIS A 175 -15.20 1.09 1.26
N PHE A 176 -15.21 -0.07 0.57
CA PHE A 176 -16.30 -1.04 0.66
C PHE A 176 -16.54 -1.55 2.09
N LEU A 177 -15.48 -1.73 2.89
CA LEU A 177 -15.61 -2.18 4.28
C LEU A 177 -16.11 -1.10 5.26
N ILE A 178 -15.95 0.18 4.94
CA ILE A 178 -16.10 1.26 5.92
C ILE A 178 -17.25 2.21 5.56
N ALA A 179 -17.43 2.52 4.27
CA ALA A 179 -18.25 3.64 3.80
C ALA A 179 -19.73 3.56 4.18
N ASP A 180 -20.29 2.35 4.30
CA ASP A 180 -21.69 2.15 4.68
C ASP A 180 -21.98 2.36 6.18
N GLY A 181 -20.93 2.61 6.98
CA GLY A 181 -21.04 2.83 8.42
C GLY A 181 -21.45 1.59 9.23
N GLN A 182 -21.56 0.41 8.61
CA GLN A 182 -21.96 -0.80 9.30
C GLN A 182 -20.82 -1.35 10.16
N TYR A 183 -21.17 -1.82 11.36
CA TYR A 183 -20.20 -2.45 12.25
C TYR A 183 -19.80 -3.82 11.72
N ARG A 184 -18.49 -4.07 11.61
CA ARG A 184 -17.95 -5.37 11.22
C ARG A 184 -16.89 -5.81 12.23
N ARG A 185 -17.19 -6.86 12.97
CA ARG A 185 -16.34 -7.38 14.04
C ARG A 185 -15.01 -7.94 13.51
N THR A 186 -13.93 -7.73 14.28
CA THR A 186 -12.67 -8.47 14.20
C THR A 186 -12.48 -9.36 15.43
N SER A 187 -11.43 -10.18 15.45
CA SER A 187 -11.11 -11.08 16.56
C SER A 187 -9.62 -11.06 16.91
N LEU A 188 -8.99 -9.87 16.86
CA LEU A 188 -7.58 -9.70 17.20
C LEU A 188 -7.35 -9.70 18.71
N GLY A 189 -8.35 -9.26 19.47
CA GLY A 189 -8.30 -9.15 20.92
C GLY A 189 -7.60 -7.87 21.40
N ARG A 190 -7.98 -7.45 22.60
CA ARG A 190 -7.53 -6.22 23.27
C ARG A 190 -6.01 -6.01 23.26
N ASN A 191 -5.25 -7.06 23.57
CA ASN A 191 -3.79 -6.97 23.66
C ASN A 191 -3.14 -6.62 22.31
N ALA A 192 -3.70 -7.11 21.19
CA ALA A 192 -3.21 -6.79 19.87
C ALA A 192 -3.37 -5.30 19.54
N TRP A 193 -4.52 -4.70 19.88
CA TRP A 193 -4.72 -3.26 19.75
C TRP A 193 -3.80 -2.44 20.64
N LYS A 194 -3.59 -2.85 21.91
CA LYS A 194 -2.66 -2.17 22.82
C LYS A 194 -1.21 -2.16 22.30
N LYS A 195 -0.79 -3.19 21.54
CA LYS A 195 0.55 -3.24 20.94
C LYS A 195 0.84 -2.08 19.98
N LEU A 196 -0.16 -1.54 19.27
CA LEU A 196 0.03 -0.39 18.38
C LEU A 196 0.57 0.84 19.12
N ILE A 197 0.19 0.99 20.39
CA ILE A 197 0.54 2.15 21.23
C ILE A 197 1.78 1.84 22.08
N GLY A 198 1.92 0.59 22.54
CA GLY A 198 3.03 0.12 23.35
C GLY A 198 2.74 0.11 24.86
N PRO A 199 3.77 0.17 25.72
CA PRO A 199 3.62 0.00 27.17
C PRO A 199 2.67 1.01 27.84
N ASN A 200 2.50 2.18 27.23
CA ASN A 200 1.63 3.24 27.75
C ASN A 200 0.17 3.13 27.29
N ALA A 201 -0.19 2.09 26.55
CA ALA A 201 -1.56 1.85 26.12
C ALA A 201 -2.51 1.68 27.31
N SER A 202 -3.68 2.30 27.24
CA SER A 202 -4.71 2.24 28.27
C SER A 202 -6.08 2.08 27.64
N LEU A 203 -6.92 1.24 28.23
CA LEU A 203 -8.32 1.08 27.84
C LEU A 203 -9.13 0.76 29.11
N GLN A 204 -10.41 1.07 29.14
CA GLN A 204 -11.29 0.54 30.20
C GLN A 204 -11.48 -0.97 30.03
N ARG A 205 -11.77 -1.70 31.13
CA ARG A 205 -11.51 -3.14 31.21
C ARG A 205 -12.51 -4.03 30.47
N ASN A 206 -13.73 -3.57 30.24
CA ASN A 206 -14.85 -4.43 29.91
C ASN A 206 -15.21 -4.44 28.44
N CYS A 207 -16.15 -3.63 27.93
CA CYS A 207 -16.48 -3.67 26.49
C CYS A 207 -15.19 -3.73 25.65
N ASN A 208 -15.12 -4.65 24.69
CA ASN A 208 -13.96 -4.83 23.83
C ASN A 208 -14.45 -4.94 22.38
N ARG A 209 -15.31 -3.99 21.99
CA ARG A 209 -15.90 -3.97 20.65
C ARG A 209 -14.84 -3.53 19.65
N GLU A 210 -14.26 -4.51 18.97
CA GLU A 210 -13.24 -4.30 17.95
C GLU A 210 -13.76 -4.50 16.53
N GLY A 211 -13.12 -3.82 15.59
CA GLY A 211 -13.32 -3.98 14.15
C GLY A 211 -13.56 -2.66 13.43
N PHE A 212 -14.41 -2.71 12.41
CA PHE A 212 -14.75 -1.56 11.57
C PHE A 212 -16.01 -0.88 12.06
N ASN A 213 -16.03 0.46 12.03
CA ASN A 213 -17.13 1.30 12.51
C ASN A 213 -17.55 0.94 13.96
N SER A 214 -16.55 0.73 14.82
CA SER A 214 -16.73 0.39 16.23
C SER A 214 -17.22 1.62 17.00
N ARG A 215 -18.46 1.57 17.49
CA ARG A 215 -19.07 2.63 18.30
C ARG A 215 -20.09 2.07 19.30
N GLY A 216 -20.35 2.85 20.35
CA GLY A 216 -21.54 2.73 21.18
C GLY A 216 -22.58 3.80 20.85
N SER A 217 -23.46 4.06 21.81
CA SER A 217 -24.35 5.23 21.87
C SER A 217 -23.66 6.47 22.44
N GLY A 218 -22.50 6.29 23.10
CA GLY A 218 -21.67 7.38 23.62
C GLY A 218 -20.86 8.14 22.55
N SER A 219 -19.98 9.03 23.01
CA SER A 219 -19.15 9.89 22.16
C SER A 219 -17.98 9.15 21.50
N ILE A 220 -17.42 8.14 22.17
CA ILE A 220 -16.26 7.40 21.67
C ILE A 220 -16.65 6.42 20.57
N LYS A 221 -15.93 6.54 19.46
CA LYS A 221 -16.08 5.74 18.25
C LYS A 221 -14.79 5.74 17.45
N THR A 222 -14.57 4.71 16.65
CA THR A 222 -13.40 4.55 15.77
C THR A 222 -13.79 3.81 14.49
N ARG A 223 -13.22 4.22 13.35
CA ARG A 223 -13.49 3.59 12.06
C ARG A 223 -12.80 2.25 11.91
N ILE A 224 -11.60 2.11 12.46
CA ILE A 224 -10.86 0.85 12.53
C ILE A 224 -10.19 0.81 13.90
N GLY A 225 -10.69 -0.02 14.81
CA GLY A 225 -10.20 -0.01 16.17
C GLY A 225 -11.04 -0.79 17.16
N ILE A 226 -10.64 -0.67 18.42
CA ILE A 226 -11.36 -1.17 19.59
C ILE A 226 -11.90 0.00 20.41
N VAL A 227 -13.14 -0.14 20.88
CA VAL A 227 -13.74 0.74 21.90
C VAL A 227 -14.05 -0.05 23.17
N SER A 228 -13.90 0.59 24.32
CA SER A 228 -14.03 -0.03 25.63
C SER A 228 -14.66 0.89 26.68
N ASN A 229 -15.26 0.27 27.70
CA ASN A 229 -15.82 0.90 28.92
C ASN A 229 -15.64 -0.01 30.15
N GLN A 230 -16.24 0.39 31.27
CA GLN A 230 -16.32 -0.33 32.54
C GLN A 230 -17.63 -1.11 32.72
N GLU A 231 -18.65 -0.88 31.90
CA GLU A 231 -19.92 -1.62 31.97
C GLU A 231 -19.83 -3.01 31.32
N GLY A 232 -20.83 -3.85 31.57
CA GLY A 232 -20.96 -5.17 30.92
C GLY A 232 -21.48 -5.12 29.48
N ASP A 233 -21.82 -3.95 28.97
CA ASP A 233 -22.28 -3.71 27.60
C ASP A 233 -21.41 -2.68 26.87
N CYS A 234 -21.65 -2.48 25.57
CA CYS A 234 -20.89 -1.54 24.74
C CYS A 234 -21.66 -0.25 24.39
N ARG A 235 -22.58 0.20 25.26
CA ARG A 235 -23.41 1.39 25.00
C ARG A 235 -22.66 2.69 25.23
N THR A 236 -21.83 2.76 26.27
CA THR A 236 -21.12 3.99 26.66
C THR A 236 -19.60 3.79 26.72
N PRO A 237 -18.92 3.53 25.59
CA PRO A 237 -17.45 3.53 25.56
C PRO A 237 -16.88 4.89 25.97
N ASP A 238 -15.84 4.90 26.81
CA ASP A 238 -15.05 6.09 27.15
C ASP A 238 -13.56 5.93 26.78
N SER A 239 -13.21 4.83 26.11
CA SER A 239 -11.85 4.56 25.67
C SER A 239 -11.80 3.91 24.30
N PHE A 240 -10.77 4.22 23.51
CA PHE A 240 -10.50 3.59 22.23
C PHE A 240 -9.01 3.48 21.91
N ILE A 241 -8.67 2.53 21.05
CA ILE A 241 -7.45 2.52 20.26
C ILE A 241 -7.83 2.30 18.81
N GLY A 242 -7.42 3.18 17.91
CA GLY A 242 -7.75 3.02 16.49
C GLY A 242 -7.54 4.25 15.62
N PHE A 243 -8.08 4.16 14.42
CA PHE A 243 -8.05 5.15 13.34
C PHE A 243 -9.45 5.74 13.15
N GLY A 244 -9.54 7.01 12.78
CA GLY A 244 -10.81 7.71 12.67
C GLY A 244 -11.57 7.77 13.99
N GLY A 245 -10.86 8.11 15.07
CA GLY A 245 -11.43 8.40 16.37
C GLY A 245 -12.31 9.66 16.36
N ALA A 246 -13.17 9.78 17.37
CA ALA A 246 -13.88 11.03 17.67
C ALA A 246 -14.08 11.18 19.18
N GLU A 247 -13.74 12.36 19.69
CA GLU A 247 -14.21 12.89 20.98
C GLU A 247 -14.09 14.42 20.94
N LEU A 248 -15.22 15.13 21.08
CA LEU A 248 -15.33 16.58 20.89
C LEU A 248 -14.42 17.39 21.81
N SER A 249 -14.06 16.86 22.98
CA SER A 249 -13.34 17.56 24.04
C SER A 249 -11.81 17.47 23.93
N PHE A 250 -11.24 16.46 23.27
CA PHE A 250 -9.78 16.19 23.36
C PHE A 250 -9.08 15.95 22.01
N LYS A 251 -9.85 15.89 20.90
CA LYS A 251 -9.38 15.74 19.51
C LYS A 251 -8.29 14.68 19.32
N ASN A 252 -8.69 13.42 19.16
CA ASN A 252 -7.77 12.33 18.86
C ASN A 252 -8.36 11.47 17.74
N VAL A 253 -7.81 11.63 16.53
CA VAL A 253 -8.28 10.92 15.33
C VAL A 253 -7.56 9.58 15.13
N CYS A 254 -6.34 9.45 15.63
CA CYS A 254 -5.53 8.25 15.52
C CYS A 254 -4.68 8.10 16.78
N GLY A 255 -4.77 6.95 17.44
CA GLY A 255 -4.00 6.67 18.66
C GLY A 255 -4.84 6.04 19.75
N ASN A 256 -4.66 6.50 20.99
CA ASN A 256 -5.27 5.94 22.19
C ASN A 256 -5.88 7.02 23.09
N ARG A 257 -7.15 6.82 23.42
CA ARG A 257 -7.87 7.57 24.44
C ARG A 257 -8.37 6.61 25.51
N ALA A 258 -8.22 7.01 26.77
CA ALA A 258 -8.87 6.34 27.88
C ALA A 258 -9.12 7.31 29.04
N ALA A 259 -10.32 7.27 29.62
CA ALA A 259 -10.70 7.98 30.84
C ALA A 259 -11.53 7.07 31.75
N TYR A 260 -11.86 7.58 32.94
CA TYR A 260 -12.80 6.99 33.88
C TYR A 260 -12.40 5.57 34.30
N SER A 261 -11.28 5.50 35.04
CA SER A 261 -10.72 4.28 35.61
C SER A 261 -10.24 3.21 34.60
N PRO A 262 -9.45 3.57 33.58
CA PRO A 262 -8.91 2.61 32.64
C PRO A 262 -7.75 1.80 33.25
N ASP A 263 -7.33 0.75 32.54
CA ASP A 263 -6.37 -0.24 33.06
C ASP A 263 -4.93 0.27 33.22
N ASN A 264 -4.58 1.41 32.63
CA ASN A 264 -3.23 2.01 32.72
C ASN A 264 -3.29 3.55 32.86
N GLY A 265 -4.27 4.03 33.62
CA GLY A 265 -4.50 5.46 33.86
C GLY A 265 -5.02 6.22 32.63
N ASP A 266 -5.41 7.46 32.84
CA ASP A 266 -6.00 8.27 31.78
C ASP A 266 -4.96 8.59 30.69
N LYS A 267 -5.37 8.47 29.43
CA LYS A 267 -4.50 8.71 28.26
C LYS A 267 -5.25 9.52 27.21
N ASN A 268 -4.50 10.36 26.51
CA ASN A 268 -4.88 10.96 25.23
C ASN A 268 -3.65 10.99 24.30
N THR A 269 -3.15 9.81 23.97
CA THR A 269 -1.96 9.64 23.14
C THR A 269 -2.36 9.71 21.67
N LYS A 270 -1.85 10.70 20.95
CA LYS A 270 -2.00 10.83 19.50
C LYS A 270 -0.87 10.06 18.82
N ALA A 271 -1.20 9.40 17.72
CA ALA A 271 -0.27 8.69 16.87
C ALA A 271 -0.34 9.25 15.45
N PHE A 272 0.74 9.08 14.70
CA PHE A 272 0.67 9.13 13.25
C PHE A 272 0.37 7.73 12.73
N GLY A 273 -0.73 7.58 11.99
CA GLY A 273 -1.26 6.31 11.53
C GLY A 273 -0.94 6.03 10.07
N TYR A 274 -0.64 4.76 9.76
CA TYR A 274 -0.43 4.25 8.42
C TYR A 274 -1.34 3.05 8.18
N ILE A 275 -1.94 2.97 7.00
CA ILE A 275 -2.74 1.81 6.59
C ILE A 275 -2.20 1.31 5.25
N PHE A 276 -1.91 0.01 5.21
CA PHE A 276 -1.52 -0.71 3.99
C PHE A 276 -2.43 -1.91 3.78
N VAL A 277 -2.53 -2.37 2.53
CA VAL A 277 -3.29 -3.57 2.15
C VAL A 277 -2.46 -4.53 1.29
N GLN A 278 -2.76 -5.82 1.35
CA GLN A 278 -2.09 -6.91 0.61
C GLN A 278 -3.08 -8.00 0.17
#